data_AF-A0A1I8C623-F1
#
_entry.id   AF-A0A1I8C623-F1
#
_cell.length_a   1.000
_cell.length_b   1.000
_cell.length_c   1.000
_cell.angle_alpha   90.00
_cell.angle_beta   90.00
_cell.angle_gamma   90.00
#
_symmetry.space_group_name_H-M   'P 1'
#
loop_
_entity.id
_entity.type
_entity.pdbx_description
1 polymer ?
#
loop_
_entity_poly.entity_id
_entity_poly.type
_entity_poly.pdbx_seq_one_letter_code
_entity_poly.pdbx_strand_id
1 'polypeptide(L)'
;MKLIILAVFTTFFVTSISGECSDKAPDCNLWYQLCDAQPPNPYIQQSCQKTCGYCISTTPQSSCINVGQNCDKLNICNNPIYRGIAWNDCRLYCNLCDSPSPFDSSTSSYNFVTPTSSCFNTASDANCEKWYSFCYDAEYAPLMKKECAKTCDYCS
;
A
#
# COMPACT_ATOMS: atom_id res chain seq x y z
N MET A 1 44.33 -2.86 56.85
CA MET A 1 42.96 -3.20 56.41
C MET A 1 42.67 -2.42 55.13
N LYS A 2 42.42 -3.09 54.01
CA LYS A 2 42.10 -2.48 52.71
C LYS A 2 40.77 -3.07 52.26
N LEU A 3 39.70 -2.28 52.36
CA LEU A 3 38.37 -2.67 51.88
C LEU A 3 38.37 -2.58 50.35
N ILE A 4 38.16 -3.72 49.69
CA ILE A 4 37.94 -3.79 48.24
C ILE A 4 36.43 -3.67 48.04
N ILE A 5 35.97 -2.50 47.61
CA ILE A 5 34.57 -2.28 47.21
C ILE A 5 34.41 -2.88 45.82
N LEU A 6 33.82 -4.07 45.76
CA LEU A 6 33.39 -4.72 44.52
C LEU A 6 32.20 -3.95 43.95
N ALA A 7 32.44 -3.05 43.01
CA ALA A 7 31.40 -2.40 42.22
C ALA A 7 30.79 -3.43 41.27
N VAL A 8 29.60 -3.92 41.60
CA VAL A 8 28.80 -4.79 40.72
C VAL A 8 28.23 -3.89 39.61
N PHE A 9 28.90 -3.85 38.47
CA PHE A 9 28.38 -3.23 37.25
C PHE A 9 27.28 -4.13 36.67
N THR A 10 26.02 -3.85 37.01
CA THR A 10 24.87 -4.45 36.36
C THR A 10 24.77 -3.86 34.95
N THR A 11 25.19 -4.64 33.95
CA THR A 11 25.00 -4.30 32.54
C THR A 11 23.52 -4.42 32.21
N PHE A 12 22.83 -3.28 32.19
CA PHE A 12 21.50 -3.19 31.58
C PHE A 12 21.66 -3.42 30.07
N PHE A 13 21.40 -4.65 29.64
CA PHE A 13 21.20 -4.94 28.23
C PHE A 13 19.89 -4.28 27.80
N VAL A 14 20.00 -3.09 27.19
CA VAL A 14 18.91 -2.49 26.44
C VAL A 14 18.73 -3.34 25.19
N THR A 15 17.87 -4.35 25.25
CA THR A 15 17.40 -5.05 24.06
C THR A 15 16.61 -4.05 23.23
N SER A 16 17.26 -3.47 22.21
CA SER A 16 16.58 -2.72 21.17
C SER A 16 15.59 -3.68 20.49
N ILE A 17 14.32 -3.57 20.86
CA ILE A 17 13.23 -4.22 20.14
C ILE A 17 13.12 -3.45 18.83
N SER A 18 13.84 -3.88 17.80
CA SER A 18 13.51 -3.49 16.42
C SER A 18 12.11 -4.07 16.16
N GLY A 19 11.09 -3.23 16.28
CA GLY A 19 9.72 -3.61 15.92
C GLY A 19 9.76 -4.21 14.51
N GLU A 20 9.30 -5.44 14.38
CA GLU A 20 9.25 -6.14 13.11
C GLU A 20 8.45 -5.30 12.10
N CYS A 21 9.07 -4.95 10.97
CA CYS A 21 8.44 -4.10 9.96
C CYS A 21 7.24 -4.82 9.36
N SER A 22 6.07 -4.50 9.86
CA SER A 22 4.82 -5.18 9.57
C SER A 22 3.67 -4.20 9.63
N ASP A 23 2.63 -4.49 8.85
CA ASP A 23 1.36 -3.82 9.00
C ASP A 23 0.62 -4.44 10.20
N LYS A 24 0.14 -3.57 11.09
CA LYS A 24 -0.65 -3.95 12.26
C LYS A 24 -2.12 -4.12 11.91
N ALA A 25 -2.59 -3.39 10.89
CA ALA A 25 -3.96 -3.52 10.39
C ALA A 25 -4.01 -4.53 9.23
N PRO A 26 -5.05 -5.40 9.17
CA PRO A 26 -5.15 -6.45 8.17
C PRO A 26 -5.49 -5.94 6.76
N ASP A 27 -5.96 -4.70 6.65
CA ASP A 27 -6.58 -4.11 5.48
C ASP A 27 -5.79 -2.91 4.93
N CYS A 28 -4.52 -2.77 5.30
CA CYS A 28 -3.66 -1.68 4.82
C CYS A 28 -3.61 -1.55 3.30
N ASN A 29 -3.74 -2.65 2.56
CA ASN A 29 -3.86 -2.67 1.10
C ASN A 29 -5.03 -1.83 0.57
N LEU A 30 -6.14 -1.73 1.31
CA LEU A 30 -7.31 -0.94 0.92
C LEU A 30 -7.06 0.56 1.09
N TRP A 31 -6.17 0.92 2.02
CA TRP A 31 -5.93 2.29 2.46
C TRP A 31 -4.58 2.85 2.03
N TYR A 32 -3.84 2.15 1.16
CA TYR A 32 -2.51 2.57 0.69
C TYR A 32 -2.52 4.00 0.11
N GLN A 33 -3.63 4.40 -0.49
CA GLN A 33 -3.80 5.73 -1.09
C GLN A 33 -3.76 6.86 -0.04
N LEU A 34 -3.93 6.52 1.23
CA LEU A 34 -3.92 7.44 2.36
C LEU A 34 -2.52 7.59 2.99
N CYS A 35 -1.50 6.85 2.50
CA CYS A 35 -0.13 6.95 3.00
C CYS A 35 0.45 8.37 2.83
N ASP A 36 0.04 9.08 1.78
CA ASP A 36 0.51 10.45 1.53
C ASP A 36 -0.59 11.51 1.69
N ALA A 37 -1.71 11.15 2.31
CA ALA A 37 -2.83 12.06 2.52
C ALA A 37 -2.38 13.31 3.29
N GLN A 38 -2.95 14.46 2.92
CA GLN A 38 -2.78 15.72 3.64
C GLN A 38 -4.15 16.23 4.12
N PRO A 39 -4.38 16.36 5.44
CA PRO A 39 -3.43 16.07 6.52
C PRO A 39 -3.13 14.56 6.67
N PRO A 40 -1.94 14.19 7.19
CA PRO A 40 -1.57 12.78 7.39
C PRO A 40 -2.58 12.04 8.25
N ASN A 41 -2.94 10.81 7.85
CA ASN A 41 -3.83 9.97 8.63
C ASN A 41 -3.03 9.20 9.70
N PRO A 42 -3.19 9.52 10.99
CA PRO A 42 -2.38 8.91 12.06
C PRO A 42 -2.63 7.40 12.20
N TYR A 43 -3.83 6.91 11.84
CA TYR A 43 -4.13 5.48 11.86
C TYR A 43 -3.29 4.74 10.81
N ILE A 44 -3.17 5.31 9.61
CA ILE A 44 -2.39 4.75 8.49
C ILE A 44 -0.90 4.76 8.83
N GLN A 45 -0.40 5.87 9.38
CA GLN A 45 0.98 6.00 9.83
C GLN A 45 1.39 4.95 10.86
N GLN A 46 0.50 4.62 11.79
CA GLN A 46 0.82 3.70 12.88
C GLN A 46 0.59 2.23 12.53
N SER A 47 -0.37 1.97 11.65
CA SER A 47 -0.89 0.62 11.40
C SER A 47 -0.45 0.03 10.07
N CYS A 48 -0.02 0.86 9.11
CA CYS A 48 0.30 0.43 7.75
C CYS A 48 1.76 0.74 7.38
N GLN A 49 2.67 0.48 8.31
CA GLN A 49 4.07 0.87 8.21
C GLN A 49 4.79 0.22 7.03
N LYS A 50 4.50 -1.05 6.74
CA LYS A 50 5.10 -1.78 5.63
C LYS A 50 4.42 -1.41 4.32
N THR A 51 3.09 -1.38 4.28
CA THR A 51 2.31 -1.01 3.09
C THR A 51 2.63 0.42 2.62
N CYS A 52 2.79 1.36 3.55
CA CYS A 52 3.14 2.74 3.23
C CYS A 52 4.64 2.99 3.08
N GLY A 53 5.48 1.95 3.22
CA GLY A 53 6.93 2.09 3.14
C GLY A 53 7.56 2.94 4.26
N TYR A 54 6.85 3.17 5.37
CA TYR A 54 7.38 3.88 6.55
C TYR A 54 8.41 3.05 7.31
N CYS A 55 8.46 1.75 7.07
CA CYS A 55 9.54 0.88 7.54
C CYS A 55 10.09 0.04 6.38
N ILE A 56 11.38 -0.29 6.48
CA ILE A 56 12.07 -1.17 5.54
C ILE A 56 12.31 -2.49 6.26
N SER A 57 11.69 -3.57 5.78
CA SER A 57 11.95 -4.91 6.31
C SER A 57 13.23 -5.45 5.70
N THR A 58 14.20 -5.82 6.53
CA THR A 58 15.45 -6.47 6.09
C THR A 58 15.28 -7.98 5.86
N THR A 59 14.09 -8.52 6.14
CA THR A 59 13.75 -9.90 5.81
C THR A 59 13.44 -10.05 4.32
N PRO A 60 14.14 -10.95 3.60
CA PRO A 60 13.83 -11.27 2.22
C PRO A 60 12.35 -11.64 2.10
N GLN A 61 11.73 -11.07 1.08
CA GLN A 61 10.37 -11.29 0.60
C GLN A 61 9.73 -12.59 1.10
N SER A 62 8.62 -12.42 1.80
CA SER A 62 7.71 -13.45 2.30
C SER A 62 7.61 -14.66 1.37
N SER A 63 7.61 -15.87 1.93
CA SER A 63 7.20 -17.11 1.26
C SER A 63 6.09 -16.85 0.23
N CYS A 64 6.31 -17.18 -1.04
CA CYS A 64 5.32 -16.91 -2.08
C CYS A 64 4.05 -17.76 -1.87
N ILE A 65 3.01 -17.13 -1.35
CA ILE A 65 1.74 -17.78 -1.01
C ILE A 65 0.57 -16.90 -1.46
N ASN A 66 -0.61 -17.50 -1.52
CA ASN A 66 -1.87 -16.75 -1.58
C ASN A 66 -2.34 -16.54 -0.13
N VAL A 67 -2.50 -15.28 0.27
CA VAL A 67 -3.15 -14.92 1.55
C VAL A 67 -4.60 -14.46 1.33
N GLY A 68 -4.91 -14.00 0.13
CA GLY A 68 -6.26 -13.65 -0.32
C GLY A 68 -7.13 -14.87 -0.54
N GLN A 69 -8.42 -14.73 -0.25
CA GLN A 69 -9.41 -15.74 -0.56
C GLN A 69 -9.92 -15.59 -2.00
N ASN A 70 -10.26 -16.71 -2.64
CA ASN A 70 -10.85 -16.76 -3.99
C ASN A 70 -9.99 -16.12 -5.09
N CYS A 71 -8.66 -16.19 -5.01
CA CYS A 71 -7.77 -15.70 -6.08
C CYS A 71 -8.15 -16.23 -7.48
N ASP A 72 -8.71 -17.44 -7.53
CA ASP A 72 -9.24 -18.12 -8.70
C ASP A 72 -10.49 -17.48 -9.33
N LYS A 73 -11.25 -16.71 -8.56
CA LYS A 73 -12.55 -16.15 -8.98
C LYS A 73 -12.50 -14.65 -9.25
N LEU A 74 -11.47 -13.96 -8.78
CA LEU A 74 -11.43 -12.49 -8.79
C LEU A 74 -10.97 -11.91 -10.14
N ASN A 75 -10.35 -12.70 -11.02
CA ASN A 75 -9.82 -12.25 -12.32
C ASN A 75 -8.94 -10.97 -12.22
N ILE A 76 -8.07 -10.92 -11.21
CA ILE A 76 -7.26 -9.72 -10.87
C ILE A 76 -5.84 -9.74 -11.44
N CYS A 77 -5.31 -10.90 -11.82
CA CYS A 77 -3.88 -11.06 -12.13
C CYS A 77 -3.40 -10.20 -13.31
N ASN A 78 -4.27 -9.97 -14.29
CA ASN A 78 -3.95 -9.21 -15.51
C ASN A 78 -4.54 -7.80 -15.51
N ASN A 79 -5.19 -7.38 -14.42
CA ASN A 79 -5.80 -6.07 -14.33
C ASN A 79 -4.85 -5.09 -13.62
N PRO A 80 -4.38 -4.02 -14.29
CA PRO A 80 -3.43 -3.09 -13.72
C PRO A 80 -3.96 -2.37 -12.47
N ILE A 81 -5.28 -2.16 -12.36
CA ILE A 81 -5.92 -1.56 -11.19
C ILE A 81 -5.74 -2.45 -9.95
N TYR A 82 -5.78 -3.77 -10.14
CA TYR A 82 -5.68 -4.74 -9.06
C TYR A 82 -4.26 -5.28 -8.88
N ARG A 83 -3.25 -4.72 -9.56
CA ARG A 83 -1.86 -5.21 -9.52
C ARG A 83 -1.30 -5.27 -8.09
N GLY A 84 -1.64 -4.29 -7.25
CA GLY A 84 -1.24 -4.30 -5.84
C GLY A 84 -1.86 -5.46 -5.06
N ILE A 85 -3.17 -5.68 -5.23
CA ILE A 85 -3.91 -6.79 -4.59
C ILE A 85 -3.42 -8.14 -5.14
N ALA A 86 -3.21 -8.25 -6.45
CA ALA A 86 -2.67 -9.46 -7.07
C ALA A 86 -1.28 -9.81 -6.51
N TRP A 87 -0.41 -8.81 -6.34
CA TRP A 87 0.92 -9.01 -5.78
C TRP A 87 0.89 -9.29 -4.27
N ASN A 88 0.07 -8.61 -3.48
CA ASN A 88 0.02 -8.84 -2.02
C ASN A 88 -0.75 -10.10 -1.63
N ASP A 89 -1.89 -10.34 -2.26
CA ASP A 89 -2.88 -11.29 -1.75
C ASP A 89 -2.92 -12.59 -2.56
N CYS A 90 -2.62 -12.51 -3.86
CA CYS A 90 -2.75 -13.63 -4.79
C CYS A 90 -1.45 -13.94 -5.53
N ARG A 91 -0.31 -13.72 -4.88
CA ARG A 91 1.00 -13.72 -5.51
C ARG A 91 1.34 -15.05 -6.17
N LEU A 92 1.07 -16.16 -5.49
CA LEU A 92 1.30 -17.50 -6.02
C LEU A 92 0.33 -17.80 -7.18
N TYR A 93 -0.96 -17.49 -7.02
CA TYR A 93 -1.99 -17.74 -8.02
C TYR A 93 -1.75 -16.93 -9.30
N CYS A 94 -1.32 -15.67 -9.15
CA CYS A 94 -1.02 -14.76 -10.26
C CYS A 94 0.40 -14.92 -10.82
N ASN A 95 1.18 -15.90 -10.35
CA ASN A 95 2.58 -16.12 -10.75
C ASN A 95 3.49 -14.89 -10.58
N LEU A 96 3.30 -14.15 -9.49
CA LEU A 96 4.03 -12.93 -9.16
C LEU A 96 5.16 -13.15 -8.13
N CYS A 97 5.53 -14.40 -7.85
CA CYS A 97 6.55 -14.73 -6.84
C CYS A 97 7.90 -14.06 -7.10
N ASP A 98 8.31 -14.02 -8.37
CA ASP A 98 9.55 -13.42 -8.83
C ASP A 98 9.35 -12.00 -9.36
N SER A 99 8.11 -11.51 -9.35
CA SER A 99 7.81 -10.14 -9.75
C SER A 99 8.25 -9.18 -8.65
N PRO A 100 8.97 -8.09 -9.00
CA PRO A 100 9.32 -7.06 -8.02
C PRO A 100 8.04 -6.46 -7.43
N SER A 101 8.13 -6.04 -6.17
CA SER A 101 7.04 -5.31 -5.53
C SER A 101 6.67 -4.11 -6.40
N PRO A 102 5.38 -3.93 -6.74
CA PRO A 102 4.93 -2.69 -7.37
C PRO A 102 5.12 -1.48 -6.43
N PHE A 103 5.49 -1.73 -5.17
CA PHE A 103 5.76 -0.75 -4.12
C PHE A 103 7.25 -0.58 -3.78
N ASP A 104 8.16 -1.37 -4.37
CA ASP A 104 9.59 -1.14 -4.22
C ASP A 104 10.04 -0.04 -5.18
N SER A 105 10.42 1.10 -4.63
CA SER A 105 10.98 2.24 -5.38
C SER A 105 12.37 1.98 -5.97
N SER A 106 12.94 0.78 -5.84
CA SER A 106 14.36 0.56 -6.09
C SER A 106 14.73 -0.27 -7.32
N THR A 107 13.82 -0.97 -8.01
CA THR A 107 14.24 -1.71 -9.23
C THR A 107 13.08 -2.03 -10.17
N SER A 108 12.85 -1.13 -11.12
CA SER A 108 12.84 -1.48 -12.54
C SER A 108 12.54 -0.23 -13.36
N SER A 109 13.43 0.02 -14.31
CA SER A 109 13.25 0.93 -15.44
C SER A 109 12.11 0.46 -16.36
N TYR A 110 10.90 0.38 -15.83
CA TYR A 110 9.74 0.54 -16.66
C TYR A 110 9.77 2.00 -17.10
N ASN A 111 9.77 2.24 -18.41
CA ASN A 111 9.36 3.53 -18.93
C ASN A 111 7.94 3.75 -18.41
N PHE A 112 7.84 4.35 -17.23
CA PHE A 112 6.65 5.05 -16.80
C PHE A 112 6.55 6.21 -17.78
N VAL A 113 5.88 5.95 -18.91
CA VAL A 113 5.31 7.02 -19.70
C VAL A 113 4.38 7.70 -18.72
N THR A 114 4.88 8.77 -18.10
CA THR A 114 4.04 9.78 -17.49
C THR A 114 3.03 10.13 -18.57
N PRO A 115 1.74 9.78 -18.41
CA PRO A 115 0.75 10.33 -19.29
C PRO A 115 0.72 11.80 -18.92
N THR A 116 1.41 12.62 -19.72
CA THR A 116 1.08 14.03 -19.84
C THR A 116 -0.40 14.08 -20.20
N SER A 117 -1.21 14.40 -19.19
CA SER A 117 -2.63 14.75 -19.26
C SER A 117 -3.55 13.80 -20.04
N SER A 118 -3.50 12.48 -19.83
CA SER A 118 -4.64 11.65 -20.26
C SER A 118 -5.74 11.78 -19.20
N CYS A 119 -6.84 12.44 -19.52
CA CYS A 119 -8.02 12.43 -18.67
C CYS A 119 -8.62 11.01 -18.64
N PHE A 120 -8.59 10.34 -17.50
CA PHE A 120 -9.17 8.98 -17.34
C PHE A 120 -9.83 8.81 -15.96
N ASN A 121 -10.74 7.84 -15.86
CA ASN A 121 -11.32 7.41 -14.60
C ASN A 121 -10.37 6.42 -13.93
N THR A 122 -10.02 6.65 -12.66
CA THR A 122 -9.27 5.66 -11.87
C THR A 122 -10.18 4.52 -11.41
N ALA A 123 -11.45 4.79 -11.16
CA ALA A 123 -12.47 3.77 -11.01
C ALA A 123 -12.90 3.21 -12.37
N SER A 124 -13.48 2.00 -12.38
CA SER A 124 -14.02 1.41 -13.60
C SER A 124 -15.16 2.26 -14.17
N ASP A 125 -15.26 2.35 -15.50
CA ASP A 125 -16.31 3.11 -16.18
C ASP A 125 -17.73 2.73 -15.71
N ALA A 126 -17.99 1.43 -15.50
CA ALA A 126 -19.28 0.94 -15.00
C ALA A 126 -19.66 1.46 -13.59
N ASN A 127 -18.68 1.79 -12.75
CA ASN A 127 -18.93 2.41 -11.45
C ASN A 127 -19.14 3.92 -11.60
N CYS A 128 -18.34 4.57 -12.45
CA CYS A 128 -18.51 6.00 -12.72
C CYS A 128 -19.84 6.33 -13.40
N GLU A 129 -20.37 5.45 -14.26
CA GLU A 129 -21.73 5.58 -14.82
C GLU A 129 -22.80 5.53 -13.73
N LYS A 130 -22.66 4.61 -12.77
CA LYS A 130 -23.61 4.49 -11.64
C LYS A 130 -23.55 5.67 -10.69
N TRP A 131 -22.38 6.28 -10.55
CA TRP A 131 -22.13 7.41 -9.66
C TRP A 131 -22.22 8.76 -10.36
N TYR A 132 -22.63 8.78 -11.63
CA TYR A 132 -22.67 9.99 -12.44
C TYR A 132 -23.45 11.14 -11.76
N SER A 133 -24.54 10.82 -11.05
CA SER A 133 -25.31 11.82 -10.30
C SER A 133 -24.50 12.56 -9.23
N PHE A 134 -23.46 11.93 -8.69
CA PHE A 134 -22.58 12.53 -7.68
C PHE A 134 -21.57 13.53 -8.26
N CYS A 135 -21.40 13.59 -9.59
CA CYS A 135 -20.57 14.62 -10.24
C CYS A 135 -21.05 16.06 -9.91
N TYR A 136 -22.31 16.21 -9.52
CA TYR A 136 -22.91 17.52 -9.20
C TYR A 136 -23.18 17.72 -7.71
N ASP A 137 -22.88 16.71 -6.89
CA ASP A 137 -23.03 16.79 -5.45
C ASP A 137 -21.75 17.35 -4.83
N ALA A 138 -21.87 18.45 -4.10
CA ALA A 138 -20.74 19.14 -3.49
C ALA A 138 -20.02 18.28 -2.42
N GLU A 139 -20.74 17.36 -1.77
CA GLU A 139 -20.17 16.45 -0.78
C GLU A 139 -19.26 15.40 -1.44
N TYR A 140 -19.65 14.92 -2.62
CA TYR A 140 -18.93 13.86 -3.34
C TYR A 140 -17.93 14.38 -4.38
N ALA A 141 -17.91 15.68 -4.65
CA ALA A 141 -17.02 16.31 -5.63
C ALA A 141 -15.52 15.93 -5.47
N PRO A 142 -14.94 15.81 -4.25
CA PRO A 142 -13.55 15.37 -4.09
C PRO A 142 -13.32 13.94 -4.58
N LEU A 143 -14.26 13.04 -4.30
CA LEU A 143 -14.22 11.65 -4.72
C LEU A 143 -14.38 11.54 -6.24
N MET A 144 -15.35 12.27 -6.81
CA MET A 144 -15.65 12.23 -8.24
C MET A 144 -14.51 12.82 -9.09
N LYS A 145 -13.84 13.88 -8.61
CA LYS A 145 -12.64 14.44 -9.25
C LYS A 145 -11.46 13.49 -9.29
N LYS A 146 -11.38 12.59 -8.31
CA LYS A 146 -10.31 11.61 -8.24
C LYS A 146 -10.65 10.41 -9.10
N GLU A 147 -11.76 9.74 -8.80
CA GLU A 147 -12.08 8.41 -9.32
C GLU A 147 -12.73 8.43 -10.70
N CYS A 148 -13.50 9.49 -11.00
CA CYS A 148 -14.35 9.57 -12.18
C CYS A 148 -14.13 10.88 -12.97
N ALA A 149 -12.88 11.35 -12.98
CA ALA A 149 -12.50 12.65 -13.55
C ALA A 149 -12.94 12.83 -15.01
N LYS A 150 -12.86 11.75 -15.80
CA LYS A 150 -13.29 11.75 -17.20
C LYS A 150 -14.81 11.69 -17.33
N THR A 151 -15.48 10.81 -16.57
CA THR A 151 -16.93 10.68 -16.62
C THR A 151 -17.66 11.94 -16.15
N CYS A 152 -17.08 12.68 -15.20
CA CYS A 152 -17.64 13.94 -14.71
C CYS A 152 -17.15 15.17 -15.48
N ASP A 153 -16.43 14.99 -16.59
CA ASP A 153 -15.85 16.07 -17.40
C ASP A 153 -14.99 17.08 -16.61
N TYR A 154 -14.28 16.61 -15.58
CA TYR A 154 -13.36 17.46 -14.81
C TYR A 154 -11.99 17.64 -15.46
N CYS A 155 -11.71 16.88 -16.51
CA CYS A 155 -10.51 17.01 -17.33
C CYS A 155 -10.85 16.78 -18.81
N SER A 156 -9.95 17.21 -19.70
CA SER A 156 -10.05 17.07 -21.15
C SER A 156 -8.69 16.71 -21.74
#